data_AF-A0A940HXN6-F1
#
_entry.id   AF-A0A940HXN6-F1
#
_cell.length_a   1.000
_cell.length_b   1.000
_cell.length_c   1.000
_cell.angle_alpha   90.00
_cell.angle_beta   90.00
_cell.angle_gamma   90.00
#
_symmetry.space_group_name_H-M   'P 1'
#
loop_
_entity.id
_entity.type
_entity.pdbx_description
1 polymer ?
#
loop_
_entity_poly.entity_id
_entity_poly.type
_entity_poly.pdbx_seq_one_letter_code
_entity_poly.pdbx_strand_id
1 'polypeptide(L)' 'MRRKSTRTNIPTLASMAIIYKTRGFKRPKGCARVYMSGYNDAKTRYKKKIIKKN' A
#
# COMPACT_ATOMS: atom_id res chain seq x y z
N MET A 1 25.64 7.47 6.25
CA MET A 1 25.16 6.10 6.01
C MET A 1 23.82 6.14 5.26
N ARG A 2 23.80 5.92 3.93
CA ARG A 2 22.54 5.80 3.18
C ARG A 2 21.93 4.43 3.51
N ARG A 3 20.78 4.38 4.19
CA ARG A 3 20.05 3.12 4.41
C ARG A 3 19.72 2.50 3.04
N LYS A 4 20.15 1.26 2.82
CA LYS A 4 19.73 0.47 1.65
C LYS A 4 18.21 0.32 1.74
N SER A 5 17.49 0.75 0.71
CA SER A 5 16.05 0.53 0.63
C SER A 5 15.81 -0.98 0.50
N THR A 6 15.23 -1.59 1.52
CA THR A 6 14.65 -2.93 1.40
C THR A 6 13.40 -2.79 0.55
N ARG A 7 13.49 -3.23 -0.70
CA ARG A 7 12.41 -3.13 -1.68
C ARG A 7 11.25 -4.02 -1.23
N THR A 8 10.29 -3.44 -0.51
CA THR A 8 9.07 -4.14 -0.09
C THR A 8 8.00 -3.97 -1.16
N ASN A 9 7.43 -5.10 -1.62
CA ASN A 9 6.32 -5.09 -2.59
C ASN A 9 4.98 -4.66 -1.97
N ILE A 10 4.95 -4.38 -0.66
CA ILE A 10 3.76 -3.97 0.07
C ILE A 10 3.68 -2.45 0.05
N PRO A 11 2.65 -1.85 -0.59
CA PRO A 11 2.46 -0.42 -0.55
C PRO A 11 2.19 0.04 0.89
N THR A 12 2.85 1.12 1.29
CA THR A 12 2.58 1.82 2.55
C THR A 12 2.02 3.21 2.27
N LEU A 13 1.30 3.79 3.24
CA LEU A 13 0.74 5.12 3.12
C LEU A 13 1.81 6.17 2.75
N ALA A 14 2.99 6.09 3.38
CA ALA A 14 4.10 7.00 3.10
C ALA A 14 4.65 6.81 1.68
N SER A 15 4.88 5.57 1.24
CA SER A 15 5.37 5.29 -0.11
C SER A 15 4.39 5.76 -1.19
N MET A 16 3.08 5.55 -1.00
CA MET A 16 2.06 5.99 -1.94
C MET A 16 1.92 7.51 -1.94
N ALA A 17 2.02 8.15 -0.78
CA ALA A 17 1.99 9.62 -0.70
C ALA A 17 3.20 10.26 -1.42
N ILE A 18 4.38 9.65 -1.32
CA ILE A 18 5.56 10.08 -2.09
C ILE A 18 5.29 9.95 -3.59
N ILE A 19 4.77 8.80 -4.05
CA ILE A 19 4.46 8.58 -5.47
C ILE A 19 3.42 9.59 -5.98
N TYR A 20 2.36 9.84 -5.22
CA TYR A 20 1.35 10.83 -5.64
C TYR A 20 1.89 12.26 -5.63
N LYS A 21 2.79 12.57 -4.71
CA LYS A 21 3.47 13.87 -4.69
C LYS A 21 4.37 14.04 -5.91
N THR A 22 5.17 13.02 -6.26
CA THR A 22 6.04 13.08 -7.45
C THR A 22 5.25 13.15 -8.76
N ARG A 23 4.02 12.62 -8.77
CA ARG A 23 3.08 12.72 -9.91
C ARG A 23 2.26 14.01 -9.93
N GLY A 24 2.46 14.94 -9.00
CA GLY A 24 1.78 16.25 -9.01
C GLY A 24 0.33 16.26 -8.50
N PHE A 25 -0.10 15.27 -7.73
CA PHE A 25 -1.46 15.26 -7.16
C PHE A 25 -1.62 16.36 -6.09
N LYS A 26 -2.73 17.11 -6.13
CA LYS A 26 -3.02 18.22 -5.20
C LYS A 26 -3.04 17.80 -3.71
N ARG A 27 -3.54 16.61 -3.39
CA ARG A 27 -3.67 16.09 -2.00
C ARG A 27 -3.07 14.69 -1.89
N PRO A 28 -1.74 14.54 -1.98
CA PRO A 28 -1.10 13.24 -2.15
C PRO A 28 -1.35 12.28 -0.96
N LYS A 29 -1.40 12.81 0.27
CA LYS A 29 -1.79 12.03 1.46
C LYS A 29 -3.23 11.53 1.39
N GLY A 30 -4.15 12.33 0.86
CA GLY A 30 -5.56 11.95 0.70
C GLY A 30 -5.72 10.83 -0.33
N CYS A 31 -5.10 10.99 -1.50
CA CYS A 31 -5.06 9.96 -2.55
C CYS A 31 -4.44 8.65 -2.04
N ALA A 32 -3.35 8.74 -1.26
CA ALA A 32 -2.73 7.58 -0.63
C ALA A 32 -3.66 6.85 0.34
N ARG A 33 -4.48 7.57 1.11
CA ARG A 33 -5.48 6.95 2.01
C ARG A 33 -6.53 6.17 1.24
N VAL A 34 -7.07 6.74 0.16
CA VAL A 34 -8.07 6.07 -0.69
C VAL A 34 -7.49 4.79 -1.28
N TYR A 35 -6.28 4.87 -1.86
CA TYR A 35 -5.58 3.69 -2.37
C TYR A 35 -5.40 2.62 -1.30
N MET A 36 -4.93 3.02 -0.11
CA MET A 36 -4.66 2.05 0.96
C MET A 36 -5.92 1.42 1.54
N SER A 37 -7.03 2.13 1.53
CA SER A 37 -8.34 1.56 1.90
C SER A 37 -8.73 0.42 0.95
N GLY A 38 -8.66 0.65 -0.37
CA GLY A 38 -8.97 -0.38 -1.36
C GLY A 38 -8.00 -1.56 -1.32
N TYR A 39 -6.71 -1.30 -1.11
CA TYR A 39 -5.70 -2.35 -0.94
C TYR A 39 -6.00 -3.24 0.28
N ASN A 40 -6.35 -2.65 1.43
CA ASN A 40 -6.64 -3.41 2.64
C ASN A 40 -7.94 -4.22 2.54
N ASP A 41 -8.95 -3.66 1.89
CA ASP A 41 -10.20 -4.38 1.59
C ASP A 41 -9.92 -5.59 0.70
N ALA A 42 -9.24 -5.38 -0.44
CA ALA A 42 -8.86 -6.47 -1.33
C ALA A 42 -7.98 -7.52 -0.63
N LYS A 43 -7.01 -7.07 0.18
CA LYS A 43 -6.16 -7.98 0.97
C LYS A 43 -6.97 -8.86 1.91
N THR A 44 -8.06 -8.33 2.47
CA THR A 44 -8.96 -9.07 3.36
C THR A 44 -9.84 -10.03 2.56
N ARG A 45 -10.45 -9.55 1.48
CA ARG A 45 -11.36 -10.31 0.61
C ARG A 45 -10.69 -11.50 -0.08
N TYR A 46 -9.46 -11.30 -0.56
CA TYR A 46 -8.69 -12.31 -1.29
C TYR A 46 -7.63 -13.00 -0.44
N LYS A 47 -7.63 -12.80 0.89
CA LYS A 47 -6.80 -13.59 1.78
C LYS A 47 -7.17 -15.06 1.57
N LYS A 48 -6.26 -15.86 1.00
CA LYS A 48 -6.45 -17.31 0.87
C LYS A 48 -6.87 -17.84 2.24
N LYS A 49 -8.13 -18.26 2.38
CA LYS A 49 -8.56 -19.06 3.51
C LYS A 49 -7.74 -20.34 3.39
N ILE A 50 -6.78 -20.53 4.29
CA ILE A 50 -6.16 -21.83 4.47
C ILE A 50 -7.28 -22.69 5.02
N ILE A 51 -8.00 -23.38 4.13
CA ILE A 51 -8.97 -24.40 4.54
C ILE A 51 -8.11 -25.46 5.23
N LYS A 52 -8.09 -25.45 6.56
CA LYS A 52 -7.57 -26.57 7.34
C LYS A 52 -8.50 -27.73 7.02
N LYS A 53 -8.06 -28.59 6.11
CA LYS A 53 -8.71 -29.86 5.82
C LYS A 53 -8.45 -30.73 7.05
N ASN A 54 -9.50 -30.95 7.84
CA ASN A 54 -9.51 -31.96 8.91
C ASN A 54 -9.66 -33.34 8.28
#